data_AF-A0AAD6TIE6-F1
#
_entry.id   AF-A0AAD6TIE6-F1
#
_cell.length_a   1.000
_cell.length_b   1.000
_cell.length_c   1.000
_cell.angle_alpha   90.00
_cell.angle_beta   90.00
_cell.angle_gamma   90.00
#
_symmetry.space_group_name_H-M   'P 1'
#
loop_
_entity.id
_entity.type
_entity.pdbx_description
1 polymer ?
#
loop_
_entity_poly.entity_id
_entity_poly.type
_entity_poly.pdbx_seq_one_letter_code
_entity_poly.pdbx_strand_id
1 'polypeptide(L)'
;MLTIKEVLAAPFGPYQDSDILNPAWVPQGKKLAQLSRLRLLLDNKIIGLDSCERYLTSAKDSAPVFFLGVLVIDKLEWLSEAGKAVLQKELNKRDKASSTHRSSQNSQKATQPRHLSLGALYDRTPHIGFKLSIWIRCEKHSPAMFMTAKDYPQSLVLNSKNQFRSYKILSLERGTYCLSHNFFQRYRLVSLITEIMQKYRYPPNSARVDMLVTGYLMKHKEEGLSHAVIFAEDGAVPENPLLRHVSKAEVREIFAAHSGWLLAFYLKSPTCPLDIREWCAFVLEVRRAKRHPKAKDWSRTHEDDEIWASDPDEAAASNEAAIAKSLAKFGGTAAEWEKLLIRAITKPARSASQLFDDDRLPARSKHHINYDPDFSEPSTPGCSDAEYDSDSPKVPLSSVLMHVSQPPSLLPGRFVWDCPVPACPYSIDLLNDDIHGDGVSEVYVERGQFNDLRDEQVQKVLHRMVSRHYSEDHLRISTAKLQNKKQLVSQLMRKWRQ
;
A
#
# COMPACT_ATOMS: atom_id res chain seq x y z
N MET A 1 -3.21 10.48 43.07
CA MET A 1 -2.83 9.05 43.09
C MET A 1 -2.69 8.66 41.63
N LEU A 2 -1.53 8.32 41.05
CA LEU A 2 -0.82 7.08 41.39
C LEU A 2 -1.83 5.92 41.36
N THR A 3 -2.77 5.93 40.41
CA THR A 3 -3.80 4.91 40.30
C THR A 3 -3.12 3.60 39.92
N ILE A 4 -3.67 2.46 40.36
CA ILE A 4 -3.19 1.13 39.93
C ILE A 4 -3.11 1.06 38.40
N LYS A 5 -4.01 1.77 37.70
CA LYS A 5 -4.01 1.91 36.24
C LYS A 5 -2.69 2.47 35.69
N GLU A 6 -2.07 3.45 36.34
CA GLU A 6 -0.81 4.04 35.88
C GLU A 6 0.38 3.08 36.03
N VAL A 7 0.44 2.30 37.12
CA VAL A 7 1.47 1.26 37.32
C VAL A 7 1.36 0.16 36.26
N LEU A 8 0.13 -0.16 35.87
CA LEU A 8 -0.19 -1.20 34.89
C LEU A 8 -0.27 -0.67 33.44
N ALA A 9 -0.20 0.64 33.22
CA ALA A 9 -0.38 1.25 31.90
C ALA A 9 0.75 0.86 30.93
N ALA A 10 1.98 0.79 31.43
CA ALA A 10 3.11 0.33 30.63
C ALA A 10 3.19 -1.20 30.66
N PRO A 11 3.42 -1.87 29.52
CA PRO A 11 3.64 -3.32 29.50
C PRO A 11 4.91 -3.72 30.27
N PHE A 12 4.92 -4.92 30.85
CA PHE A 12 6.07 -5.53 31.54
C PHE A 12 7.05 -6.19 30.55
N GLY A 13 8.33 -6.36 30.91
CA GLY A 13 9.31 -7.05 30.06
C GLY A 13 10.22 -6.14 29.22
N PRO A 14 10.85 -6.66 28.14
CA PRO A 14 10.51 -7.89 27.42
C PRO A 14 10.98 -9.19 28.09
N TYR A 15 10.21 -10.27 27.92
CA TYR A 15 10.55 -11.61 28.40
C TYR A 15 10.52 -12.63 27.26
N GLN A 16 11.33 -13.69 27.35
CA GLN A 16 11.21 -14.82 26.42
C GLN A 16 9.91 -15.58 26.68
N ASP A 17 9.23 -16.04 25.61
CA ASP A 17 7.96 -16.75 25.75
C ASP A 17 8.08 -18.05 26.57
N SER A 18 9.18 -18.78 26.39
CA SER A 18 9.50 -20.00 27.13
C SER A 18 9.63 -19.81 28.65
N ASP A 19 10.04 -18.62 29.08
CA ASP A 19 10.41 -18.37 30.48
C ASP A 19 9.19 -17.88 31.27
N ILE A 20 8.35 -17.06 30.62
CA ILE A 20 7.23 -16.37 31.28
C ILE A 20 5.90 -17.14 31.14
N LEU A 21 5.67 -17.82 30.02
CA LEU A 21 4.40 -18.48 29.73
C LEU A 21 4.46 -19.94 30.16
N ASN A 22 3.32 -20.45 30.64
CA ASN A 22 3.17 -21.85 31.01
C ASN A 22 3.33 -22.73 29.76
N PRO A 23 4.25 -23.72 29.72
CA PRO A 23 4.44 -24.58 28.55
C PRO A 23 3.16 -25.33 28.15
N ALA A 24 2.34 -25.74 29.12
CA ALA A 24 1.06 -26.42 28.88
C ALA A 24 -0.07 -25.48 28.47
N TRP A 25 0.11 -24.16 28.59
CA TRP A 25 -0.87 -23.21 28.11
C TRP A 25 -0.94 -23.29 26.59
N VAL A 26 -2.03 -23.81 26.05
CA VAL A 26 -2.42 -23.60 24.67
C VAL A 26 -3.71 -22.79 24.73
N PRO A 27 -3.83 -21.69 23.99
CA PRO A 27 -5.12 -21.04 23.81
C PRO A 27 -6.22 -22.07 23.51
N GLN A 28 -7.23 -22.17 24.36
CA GLN A 28 -8.23 -23.23 24.26
C GLN A 28 -9.06 -23.08 22.96
N GLY A 29 -9.15 -24.16 22.18
CA GLY A 29 -9.92 -24.24 20.94
C GLY A 29 -9.22 -23.62 19.72
N LYS A 30 -10.00 -23.12 18.75
CA LYS A 30 -9.51 -22.44 17.53
C LYS A 30 -9.12 -20.97 17.77
N LYS A 31 -8.82 -20.58 19.02
CA LYS A 31 -8.46 -19.19 19.34
C LYS A 31 -6.95 -19.10 19.43
N LEU A 32 -6.30 -18.25 18.63
CA LEU A 32 -4.87 -18.00 18.77
C LEU A 32 -4.61 -16.95 19.85
N ALA A 33 -3.44 -17.02 20.51
CA ALA A 33 -2.96 -15.94 21.35
C ALA A 33 -2.80 -14.67 20.50
N GLN A 34 -3.16 -13.51 21.04
CA GLN A 34 -3.19 -12.26 20.28
C GLN A 34 -2.06 -11.34 20.71
N LEU A 35 -1.30 -10.82 19.74
CA LEU A 35 -0.23 -9.85 19.97
C LEU A 35 -0.57 -8.51 19.34
N SER A 36 -0.33 -7.44 20.08
CA SER A 36 -0.43 -6.06 19.60
C SER A 36 0.95 -5.40 19.58
N ARG A 37 1.08 -4.30 18.82
CA ARG A 37 2.32 -3.50 18.73
C ARG A 37 3.55 -4.33 18.33
N LEU A 38 3.37 -5.29 17.43
CA LEU A 38 4.45 -6.20 17.05
C LEU A 38 5.63 -5.46 16.38
N ARG A 39 6.84 -5.82 16.78
CA ARG A 39 8.11 -5.43 16.16
C ARG A 39 8.85 -6.66 15.66
N LEU A 40 9.43 -6.60 14.47
CA LEU A 40 10.36 -7.62 13.96
C LEU A 40 11.78 -7.11 14.11
N LEU A 41 12.68 -7.94 14.65
CA LEU A 41 14.07 -7.61 14.89
C LEU A 41 15.01 -8.64 14.23
N LEU A 42 16.05 -8.14 13.58
CA LEU A 42 17.21 -8.90 13.12
C LEU A 42 18.46 -8.17 13.61
N ASP A 43 19.32 -8.82 14.38
CA ASP A 43 20.49 -8.19 15.03
C ASP A 43 20.13 -6.90 15.78
N ASN A 44 19.02 -6.93 16.54
CA ASN A 44 18.43 -5.80 17.26
C ASN A 44 17.99 -4.60 16.40
N LYS A 45 18.05 -4.68 15.07
CA LYS A 45 17.52 -3.66 14.17
C LYS A 45 16.08 -3.98 13.80
N ILE A 46 15.23 -2.96 13.75
CA ILE A 46 13.85 -3.11 13.29
C ILE A 46 13.87 -3.47 11.81
N ILE A 47 13.19 -4.55 11.46
CA ILE A 47 12.96 -4.99 10.08
C ILE A 47 11.46 -5.09 9.80
N GLY A 48 11.11 -5.38 8.55
CA GLY A 48 9.76 -5.77 8.17
C GLY A 48 9.70 -7.14 7.51
N LEU A 49 8.49 -7.58 7.21
CA LEU A 49 8.22 -8.88 6.59
C LEU A 49 8.85 -8.98 5.19
N ASP A 50 9.00 -7.86 4.48
CA ASP A 50 9.64 -7.84 3.17
C ASP A 50 11.10 -8.31 3.21
N SER A 51 11.80 -8.09 4.33
CA SER A 51 13.20 -8.48 4.47
C SER A 51 13.39 -9.93 4.92
N CYS A 52 12.44 -10.49 5.69
CA CYS A 52 12.57 -11.83 6.29
C CYS A 52 11.76 -12.93 5.61
N GLU A 53 10.81 -12.61 4.73
CA GLU A 53 9.98 -13.58 4.01
C GLU A 53 10.54 -13.85 2.60
N ARG A 54 11.64 -14.61 2.53
CA ARG A 54 12.25 -15.04 1.25
C ARG A 54 11.86 -16.49 0.91
N TYR A 55 11.64 -16.80 -0.37
CA TYR A 55 11.20 -18.13 -0.82
C TYR A 55 12.31 -19.18 -0.77
N LEU A 56 13.54 -18.75 -1.02
CA LEU A 56 14.72 -19.60 -1.10
C LEU A 56 15.81 -18.99 -0.23
N THR A 57 15.70 -19.15 1.09
CA THR A 57 16.84 -18.88 1.97
C THR A 57 17.78 -20.09 1.95
N SER A 58 19.05 -19.88 1.64
CA SER A 58 20.08 -20.81 2.08
C SER A 58 20.03 -20.83 3.61
N ALA A 59 19.62 -21.94 4.20
CA ALA A 59 19.36 -22.07 5.64
C ALA A 59 20.62 -21.86 6.51
N LYS A 60 21.80 -21.70 5.92
CA LYS A 60 23.07 -21.74 6.64
C LYS A 60 23.53 -20.40 7.21
N ASP A 61 23.02 -19.26 6.73
CA ASP A 61 23.67 -17.96 7.05
C ASP A 61 22.73 -16.84 7.55
N SER A 62 21.44 -17.09 7.77
CA SER A 62 20.54 -16.03 8.27
C SER A 62 20.55 -15.97 9.80
N ALA A 63 20.96 -14.83 10.35
CA ALA A 63 20.78 -14.52 11.76
C ALA A 63 19.30 -14.72 12.19
N PRO A 64 19.04 -15.16 13.43
CA PRO A 64 17.69 -15.45 13.89
C PRO A 64 16.83 -14.18 13.89
N VAL A 65 15.64 -14.30 13.30
CA VAL A 65 14.63 -13.24 13.32
C VAL A 65 13.83 -13.37 14.61
N PHE A 66 13.80 -12.30 15.41
CA PHE A 66 12.96 -12.22 16.60
C PHE A 66 11.72 -11.38 16.32
N PHE A 67 10.61 -11.73 16.96
CA PHE A 67 9.45 -10.85 17.04
C PHE A 67 9.17 -10.50 18.50
N LEU A 68 8.86 -9.23 18.75
CA LEU A 68 8.43 -8.73 20.04
C LEU A 68 7.00 -8.23 19.92
N GLY A 69 6.11 -8.66 20.81
CA GLY A 69 4.71 -8.22 20.81
C GLY A 69 4.17 -8.05 22.21
N VAL A 70 3.16 -7.19 22.37
CA VAL A 70 2.43 -7.04 23.63
C VAL A 70 1.32 -8.08 23.67
N LEU A 71 1.44 -9.01 24.61
CA LEU A 71 0.42 -9.99 24.99
C LEU A 71 -0.35 -9.47 26.20
N VAL A 72 -1.68 -9.52 26.15
CA VAL A 72 -2.54 -9.22 27.29
C VAL A 72 -2.87 -10.53 28.01
N ILE A 73 -2.44 -10.65 29.26
CA ILE A 73 -2.69 -11.79 30.13
C ILE A 73 -4.05 -11.61 30.79
N ASP A 74 -5.00 -12.46 30.40
CA ASP A 74 -6.35 -12.45 30.94
C ASP A 74 -6.51 -13.40 32.14
N LYS A 75 -5.69 -14.46 32.21
CA LYS A 75 -5.72 -15.45 33.29
C LYS A 75 -4.32 -15.71 33.82
N LEU A 76 -4.17 -15.75 35.14
CA LEU A 76 -2.87 -15.99 35.79
C LEU A 76 -2.30 -17.39 35.48
N GLU A 77 -3.16 -18.35 35.13
CA GLU A 77 -2.79 -19.71 34.69
C GLU A 77 -1.97 -19.75 33.39
N TRP A 78 -2.00 -18.67 32.60
CA TRP A 78 -1.19 -18.56 31.37
C TRP A 78 0.29 -18.39 31.68
N LEU A 79 0.62 -17.96 32.89
CA LEU A 79 1.99 -17.74 33.34
C LEU A 79 2.54 -18.99 34.01
N SER A 80 3.83 -19.26 33.77
CA SER A 80 4.57 -20.25 34.55
C SER A 80 4.75 -19.75 36.00
N GLU A 81 5.02 -20.63 36.96
CA GLU A 81 5.31 -20.19 38.35
C GLU A 81 6.53 -19.25 38.41
N ALA A 82 7.56 -19.54 37.60
CA ALA A 82 8.71 -18.65 37.42
C ALA A 82 8.27 -17.29 36.85
N GLY A 83 7.40 -17.28 35.84
CA GLY A 83 6.87 -16.07 35.24
C GLY A 83 6.04 -15.22 36.21
N LYS A 84 5.20 -15.85 37.04
CA LYS A 84 4.48 -15.18 38.12
C LYS A 84 5.45 -14.50 39.10
N ALA A 85 6.50 -15.20 39.52
CA ALA A 85 7.50 -14.64 40.43
C ALA A 85 8.25 -13.43 39.83
N VAL A 86 8.63 -13.52 38.54
CA VAL A 86 9.28 -12.42 37.82
C VAL A 86 8.37 -11.20 37.72
N LEU A 87 7.13 -11.39 37.29
CA LEU A 87 6.15 -10.31 37.16
C LEU A 87 5.80 -9.68 38.52
N GLN A 88 5.70 -10.48 39.58
CA GLN A 88 5.46 -9.98 40.94
C GLN A 88 6.63 -9.09 41.41
N LYS A 89 7.86 -9.49 41.12
CA LYS A 89 9.06 -8.72 41.47
C LYS A 89 9.09 -7.38 40.72
N GLU A 90 8.76 -7.37 39.42
CA GLU A 90 8.71 -6.14 38.64
C GLU A 90 7.55 -5.23 39.08
N LEU A 91 6.38 -5.80 39.38
CA LEU A 91 5.23 -5.06 39.92
C LEU A 91 5.60 -4.33 41.22
N ASN A 92 6.24 -5.04 42.15
CA ASN A 92 6.72 -4.45 43.40
C ASN A 92 7.75 -3.34 43.15
N LYS A 93 8.61 -3.48 42.14
CA LYS A 93 9.57 -2.45 41.76
C LYS A 93 8.88 -1.19 41.24
N ARG A 94 7.87 -1.33 40.39
CA ARG A 94 7.10 -0.20 39.83
C ARG A 94 6.25 0.51 40.88
N ASP A 95 5.65 -0.24 41.81
CA ASP A 95 4.87 0.33 42.92
C ASP A 95 5.76 1.16 43.87
N LYS A 96 6.95 0.64 44.22
CA LYS A 96 7.96 1.38 44.99
C LYS A 96 8.40 2.66 44.28
N ALA A 97 8.74 2.58 42.99
CA ALA A 97 9.16 3.74 42.20
C ALA A 97 8.06 4.82 42.14
N SER A 98 6.80 4.40 41.97
CA SER A 98 5.64 5.29 41.96
C SER A 98 5.43 5.98 43.31
N SER A 99 5.74 5.28 44.42
CA SER A 99 5.66 5.83 45.78
C SER A 99 6.78 6.86 46.04
N THR A 100 8.00 6.59 45.60
CA THR A 100 9.15 7.50 45.76
C THR A 100 8.97 8.83 45.02
N HIS A 101 8.40 8.81 43.81
CA HIS A 101 8.13 10.05 43.05
C HIS A 101 7.10 10.96 43.75
N ARG A 102 6.30 10.44 44.69
CA ARG A 102 5.29 11.22 45.43
C ARG A 102 5.82 11.80 46.71
N SER A 103 6.67 11.06 47.42
CA SER A 103 7.28 11.55 48.67
C SER A 103 8.14 12.79 48.43
N SER A 104 8.69 12.98 47.23
CA SER A 104 9.44 14.20 46.88
C SER A 104 8.54 15.42 46.64
N GLN A 105 7.27 15.25 46.27
CA GLN A 105 6.36 16.36 45.95
C GLN A 105 5.47 16.79 47.13
N ASN A 106 5.19 15.91 48.09
CA ASN A 106 4.36 16.25 49.26
C ASN A 106 5.03 15.78 50.56
N SER A 107 5.66 16.71 51.27
CA SER A 107 6.48 16.45 52.46
C SER A 107 5.71 15.99 53.72
N GLN A 108 4.39 15.80 53.67
CA GLN A 108 3.59 15.74 54.91
C GLN A 108 2.78 14.47 55.21
N LYS A 109 2.89 13.36 54.45
CA LYS A 109 2.42 12.06 54.97
C LYS A 109 2.95 10.88 54.16
N ALA A 110 3.92 10.16 54.73
CA ALA A 110 4.37 8.88 54.18
C ALA A 110 3.21 7.87 54.20
N THR A 111 2.57 7.67 53.05
CA THR A 111 1.55 6.63 52.92
C THR A 111 2.27 5.30 52.84
N GLN A 112 1.91 4.33 53.70
CA GLN A 112 2.56 3.02 53.68
C GLN A 112 2.49 2.37 52.27
N PRO A 113 3.55 1.68 51.83
CA PRO A 113 3.56 1.00 50.54
C PRO A 113 2.42 -0.02 50.48
N ARG A 114 1.67 -0.01 49.38
CA ARG A 114 0.60 -0.97 49.16
C ARG A 114 1.26 -2.29 48.78
N HIS A 115 1.06 -3.34 49.57
CA HIS A 115 1.50 -4.68 49.18
C HIS A 115 0.64 -5.20 48.01
N LEU A 116 0.95 -4.75 46.80
CA LEU A 116 0.24 -5.14 45.58
C LEU A 116 0.70 -6.54 45.14
N SER A 117 -0.13 -7.55 45.34
CA SER A 117 0.13 -8.89 44.81
C SER A 117 -0.56 -9.12 43.47
N LEU A 118 0.02 -9.94 42.61
CA LEU A 118 -0.59 -10.40 41.36
C LEU A 118 -1.91 -11.11 41.64
N GLY A 119 -1.97 -11.97 42.67
CA GLY A 119 -3.23 -12.59 43.11
C GLY A 119 -4.30 -11.55 43.39
N ALA A 120 -3.99 -10.52 44.21
CA ALA A 120 -4.95 -9.46 44.52
C ALA A 120 -5.38 -8.58 43.33
N LEU A 121 -4.63 -8.60 42.21
CA LEU A 121 -5.02 -7.93 40.96
C LEU A 121 -6.04 -8.75 40.15
N TYR A 122 -5.94 -10.09 40.18
CA TYR A 122 -6.79 -11.01 39.43
C TYR A 122 -7.97 -11.58 40.24
N ASP A 123 -7.87 -11.64 41.56
CA ASP A 123 -8.92 -12.16 42.46
C ASP A 123 -10.11 -11.19 42.60
N ARG A 124 -10.00 -9.96 42.07
CA ARG A 124 -11.09 -9.00 42.05
C ARG A 124 -12.11 -9.43 41.00
N THR A 125 -13.31 -9.77 41.47
CA THR A 125 -14.56 -10.06 40.72
C THR A 125 -14.35 -10.59 39.29
N PRO A 126 -14.71 -11.85 39.00
CA PRO A 126 -14.61 -12.38 37.64
C PRO A 126 -15.24 -11.38 36.66
N HIS A 127 -14.50 -11.00 35.61
CA HIS A 127 -14.82 -9.99 34.59
C HIS A 127 -14.43 -8.52 34.86
N ILE A 128 -14.07 -8.13 36.09
CA ILE A 128 -13.62 -6.75 36.41
C ILE A 128 -12.11 -6.70 36.72
N GLY A 129 -11.45 -7.86 36.77
CA GLY A 129 -10.02 -8.01 37.03
C GLY A 129 -9.13 -7.15 36.11
N PHE A 130 -8.03 -6.65 36.69
CA PHE A 130 -7.03 -5.91 35.93
C PHE A 130 -6.30 -6.85 34.99
N LYS A 131 -6.26 -6.51 33.70
CA LYS A 131 -5.47 -7.25 32.70
C LYS A 131 -4.03 -6.77 32.73
N LEU A 132 -3.07 -7.69 32.67
CA LEU A 132 -1.65 -7.34 32.57
C LEU A 132 -1.21 -7.36 31.11
N SER A 133 -0.53 -6.31 30.67
CA SER A 133 0.13 -6.28 29.37
C SER A 133 1.61 -6.63 29.54
N ILE A 134 2.12 -7.58 28.76
CA ILE A 134 3.53 -7.99 28.80
C ILE A 134 4.13 -7.98 27.40
N TRP A 135 5.36 -7.52 27.25
CA TRP A 135 6.17 -7.71 26.05
C TRP A 135 6.74 -9.12 26.07
N ILE A 136 6.33 -9.92 25.09
CA ILE A 136 6.95 -11.22 24.82
C ILE A 136 7.94 -11.08 23.66
N ARG A 137 9.05 -11.79 23.76
CA ARG A 137 10.07 -11.97 22.73
C ARG A 137 10.05 -13.44 22.31
N CYS A 138 10.01 -13.66 21.00
CA CYS A 138 10.00 -14.99 20.41
C CYS A 138 10.99 -15.04 19.24
N GLU A 139 11.68 -16.16 19.06
CA GLU A 139 12.37 -16.46 17.80
C GLU A 139 11.35 -16.98 16.78
N LYS A 140 11.36 -16.43 15.57
CA LYS A 140 10.45 -16.82 14.48
C LYS A 140 10.83 -18.20 13.92
N HIS A 141 9.86 -19.09 13.82
CA HIS A 141 10.08 -20.47 13.35
C HIS A 141 9.84 -20.66 11.85
N SER A 142 8.74 -20.12 11.35
CA SER A 142 8.25 -20.38 9.99
C SER A 142 7.83 -19.09 9.28
N PRO A 143 7.59 -19.13 7.95
CA PRO A 143 7.08 -17.98 7.20
C PRO A 143 5.80 -17.41 7.81
N ALA A 144 5.63 -16.11 7.68
CA ALA A 144 4.41 -15.44 8.11
C ALA A 144 3.21 -15.92 7.30
N MET A 145 2.10 -16.22 7.98
CA MET A 145 0.86 -16.61 7.32
C MET A 145 -0.07 -15.40 7.28
N PHE A 146 -0.39 -14.91 6.08
CA PHE A 146 -1.35 -13.83 5.88
C PHE A 146 -2.17 -14.14 4.63
N MET A 147 -3.50 -14.25 4.79
CA MET A 147 -4.45 -14.62 3.73
C MET A 147 -4.23 -15.99 3.05
N THR A 148 -3.31 -16.80 3.56
CA THR A 148 -3.03 -18.16 3.06
C THR A 148 -3.54 -19.27 3.97
N ALA A 149 -3.78 -18.97 5.25
CA ALA A 149 -4.28 -19.94 6.22
C ALA A 149 -5.80 -20.11 6.10
N LYS A 150 -6.28 -21.35 5.96
CA LYS A 150 -7.72 -21.65 5.88
C LYS A 150 -8.47 -21.26 7.15
N ASP A 151 -7.87 -21.49 8.32
CA ASP A 151 -8.51 -21.21 9.61
C ASP A 151 -8.54 -19.71 9.96
N TYR A 152 -7.64 -18.91 9.37
CA TYR A 152 -7.50 -17.48 9.68
C TYR A 152 -7.23 -16.66 8.39
N PRO A 153 -8.17 -16.62 7.44
CA PRO A 153 -7.96 -16.08 6.09
C PRO A 153 -7.74 -14.56 6.05
N GLN A 154 -7.98 -13.84 7.14
CA GLN A 154 -7.79 -12.39 7.23
C GLN A 154 -6.77 -11.98 8.30
N SER A 155 -6.15 -12.93 8.97
CA SER A 155 -5.22 -12.63 10.07
C SER A 155 -3.78 -12.85 9.65
N LEU A 156 -2.89 -11.99 10.15
CA LEU A 156 -1.46 -12.25 10.16
C LEU A 156 -1.15 -13.18 11.34
N VAL A 157 -0.49 -14.31 11.08
CA VAL A 157 -0.11 -15.29 12.09
C VAL A 157 1.40 -15.55 12.02
N LEU A 158 2.05 -15.51 13.19
CA LEU A 158 3.46 -15.85 13.37
C LEU A 158 3.62 -17.02 14.32
N ASN A 159 4.65 -17.83 14.10
CA ASN A 159 4.94 -19.01 14.92
C ASN A 159 6.27 -18.85 15.66
N SER A 160 6.30 -19.11 16.97
CA SER A 160 7.54 -19.14 17.75
C SER A 160 8.27 -20.48 17.63
N LYS A 161 9.60 -20.46 17.70
CA LYS A 161 10.45 -21.65 17.55
C LYS A 161 10.49 -22.53 18.80
N ASN A 162 10.55 -21.94 19.99
CA ASN A 162 10.83 -22.69 21.22
C ASN A 162 9.67 -23.58 21.68
N GLN A 163 8.42 -23.17 21.43
CA GLN A 163 7.22 -23.85 21.91
C GLN A 163 6.18 -24.06 20.79
N PHE A 164 6.57 -23.79 19.54
CA PHE A 164 5.70 -23.88 18.36
C PHE A 164 4.36 -23.14 18.51
N ARG A 165 4.36 -22.02 19.27
CA ARG A 165 3.14 -21.27 19.56
C ARG A 165 2.78 -20.39 18.37
N SER A 166 1.52 -20.44 17.96
CA SER A 166 0.97 -19.55 16.94
C SER A 166 0.33 -18.31 17.57
N TYR A 167 0.70 -17.14 17.07
CA TYR A 167 0.21 -15.85 17.52
C TYR A 167 -0.52 -15.13 16.40
N LYS A 168 -1.77 -14.73 16.65
CA LYS A 168 -2.52 -13.80 15.80
C LYS A 168 -2.04 -12.38 16.07
N ILE A 169 -1.59 -11.69 15.03
CA ILE A 169 -1.10 -10.33 15.13
C ILE A 169 -2.24 -9.35 14.89
N LEU A 170 -2.56 -8.55 15.89
CA LEU A 170 -3.61 -7.53 15.84
C LEU A 170 -3.11 -6.20 15.28
N SER A 171 -1.89 -5.80 15.64
CA SER A 171 -1.28 -4.56 15.18
C SER A 171 0.23 -4.67 15.11
N LEU A 172 0.81 -3.96 14.14
CA LEU A 172 2.24 -3.77 13.98
C LEU A 172 2.65 -2.40 14.52
N GLU A 173 3.87 -2.27 15.01
CA GLU A 173 4.46 -0.95 15.17
C GLU A 173 4.67 -0.28 13.81
N ARG A 174 4.52 1.06 13.76
CA ARG A 174 4.69 1.87 12.54
C ARG A 174 5.94 1.51 11.74
N GLY A 175 7.11 1.39 12.38
CA GLY A 175 8.37 1.07 11.70
C GLY A 175 8.32 -0.28 10.97
N THR A 176 7.91 -1.33 11.68
CA THR A 176 7.72 -2.67 11.10
C THR A 176 6.63 -2.68 10.03
N TYR A 177 5.52 -1.95 10.21
CA TYR A 177 4.43 -1.86 9.22
C TYR A 177 4.91 -1.26 7.90
N CYS A 178 5.60 -0.11 7.95
CA CYS A 178 6.13 0.55 6.76
C CYS A 178 7.10 -0.36 6.00
N LEU A 179 7.95 -1.11 6.71
CA LEU A 179 8.89 -2.07 6.13
C LEU A 179 8.25 -3.41 5.70
N SER A 180 6.94 -3.58 5.93
CA SER A 180 6.17 -4.78 5.56
C SER A 180 5.09 -4.48 4.52
N HIS A 181 5.11 -3.27 3.94
CA HIS A 181 4.04 -2.78 3.11
C HIS A 181 3.85 -3.66 1.86
N ASN A 182 4.94 -4.03 1.20
CA ASN A 182 4.86 -4.83 -0.01
C ASN A 182 4.35 -6.23 0.32
N PHE A 183 4.77 -6.83 1.43
CA PHE A 183 4.27 -8.12 1.90
C PHE A 183 2.75 -8.12 1.96
N PHE A 184 2.13 -7.12 2.60
CA PHE A 184 0.67 -7.07 2.67
C PHE A 184 0.01 -6.88 1.31
N GLN A 185 0.55 -6.01 0.45
CA GLN A 185 0.02 -5.82 -0.91
C GLN A 185 0.09 -7.11 -1.73
N ARG A 186 1.22 -7.79 -1.69
CA ARG A 186 1.50 -9.04 -2.40
C ARG A 186 0.53 -10.15 -2.04
N TYR A 187 0.31 -10.39 -0.75
CA TYR A 187 -0.61 -11.44 -0.29
C TYR A 187 -2.08 -11.07 -0.49
N ARG A 188 -2.44 -9.78 -0.43
CA ARG A 188 -3.77 -9.30 -0.86
C ARG A 188 -3.99 -9.59 -2.35
N LEU A 189 -2.97 -9.38 -3.19
CA LEU A 189 -3.04 -9.71 -4.62
C LEU A 189 -3.21 -11.21 -4.86
N VAL A 190 -2.50 -12.07 -4.11
CA VAL A 190 -2.69 -13.53 -4.19
C VAL A 190 -4.12 -13.93 -3.84
N SER A 191 -4.66 -13.37 -2.76
CA SER A 191 -6.05 -13.62 -2.36
C SER A 191 -7.02 -13.13 -3.43
N LEU A 192 -6.82 -11.92 -3.97
CA LEU A 192 -7.64 -11.36 -5.04
C LEU A 192 -7.60 -12.24 -6.30
N ILE A 193 -6.43 -12.69 -6.73
CA ILE A 193 -6.29 -13.58 -7.88
C ILE A 193 -7.07 -14.87 -7.63
N THR A 194 -6.92 -15.47 -6.45
CA THR A 194 -7.61 -16.71 -6.09
C THR A 194 -9.12 -16.52 -6.13
N GLU A 195 -9.62 -15.40 -5.61
CA GLU A 195 -11.04 -15.08 -5.61
C GLU A 195 -11.57 -14.84 -7.03
N ILE A 196 -10.87 -14.06 -7.87
CA ILE A 196 -11.23 -13.84 -9.28
C ILE A 196 -11.30 -15.18 -10.01
N MET A 197 -10.30 -16.05 -9.84
CA MET A 197 -10.26 -17.36 -10.49
C MET A 197 -11.41 -18.26 -10.06
N GLN A 198 -11.76 -18.26 -8.76
CA GLN A 198 -12.87 -19.04 -8.23
C GLN A 198 -14.23 -18.49 -8.69
N LYS A 199 -14.42 -17.17 -8.62
CA LYS A 199 -15.67 -16.49 -8.92
C LYS A 199 -16.05 -16.60 -10.40
N TYR A 200 -15.09 -16.37 -11.30
CA TYR A 200 -15.31 -16.42 -12.75
C TYR A 200 -14.99 -17.78 -13.36
N ARG A 201 -14.67 -18.79 -12.54
CA ARG A 201 -14.41 -20.18 -12.94
C ARG A 201 -13.40 -20.32 -14.08
N TYR A 202 -12.36 -19.49 -14.08
CA TYR A 202 -11.32 -19.56 -15.10
C TYR A 202 -10.55 -20.89 -14.99
N PRO A 203 -10.16 -21.51 -16.12
CA PRO A 203 -9.38 -22.74 -16.09
C PRO A 203 -8.08 -22.57 -15.28
N PRO A 204 -7.63 -23.61 -14.54
CA PRO A 204 -6.34 -23.58 -13.88
C PRO A 204 -5.20 -23.30 -14.88
N ASN A 205 -4.20 -22.51 -14.47
CA ASN A 205 -3.05 -22.09 -15.29
C ASN A 205 -3.40 -21.27 -16.55
N SER A 206 -4.57 -20.60 -16.59
CA SER A 206 -4.98 -19.75 -17.72
C SER A 206 -5.01 -18.26 -17.41
N ALA A 207 -4.72 -17.87 -16.16
CA ALA A 207 -4.89 -16.48 -15.76
C ALA A 207 -3.86 -15.58 -16.44
N ARG A 208 -4.33 -14.77 -17.39
CA ARG A 208 -3.59 -13.67 -18.02
C ARG A 208 -3.83 -12.37 -17.27
N VAL A 209 -2.91 -11.43 -17.36
CA VAL A 209 -3.05 -10.12 -16.70
C VAL A 209 -4.35 -9.41 -17.07
N ASP A 210 -4.76 -9.43 -18.34
CA ASP A 210 -5.98 -8.74 -18.79
C ASP A 210 -7.26 -9.38 -18.22
N MET A 211 -7.25 -10.70 -17.98
CA MET A 211 -8.34 -11.40 -17.32
C MET A 211 -8.43 -11.00 -15.85
N LEU A 212 -7.29 -10.89 -15.17
CA LEU A 212 -7.22 -10.43 -13.78
C LEU A 212 -7.65 -8.97 -13.63
N VAL A 213 -7.22 -8.09 -14.54
CA VAL A 213 -7.66 -6.68 -14.59
C VAL A 213 -9.18 -6.60 -14.80
N THR A 214 -9.72 -7.37 -15.75
CA THR A 214 -11.15 -7.40 -16.02
C THR A 214 -11.94 -7.93 -14.82
N GLY A 215 -11.48 -9.03 -14.23
CA GLY A 215 -12.10 -9.62 -13.04
C GLY A 215 -12.07 -8.70 -11.82
N TYR A 216 -10.99 -7.94 -11.64
CA TYR A 216 -10.92 -6.92 -10.59
C TYR A 216 -11.94 -5.80 -10.81
N LEU A 217 -12.05 -5.26 -12.02
CA LEU A 217 -13.00 -4.19 -12.32
C LEU A 217 -14.46 -4.64 -12.17
N MET A 218 -14.77 -5.87 -12.57
CA MET A 218 -16.08 -6.47 -12.33
C MET A 218 -16.37 -6.59 -10.83
N LYS A 219 -15.40 -7.11 -10.06
CA LYS A 219 -15.51 -7.21 -8.61
C LYS A 219 -15.70 -5.84 -7.94
N HIS A 220 -14.89 -4.83 -8.30
CA HIS A 220 -15.00 -3.46 -7.78
C HIS A 220 -16.37 -2.85 -8.04
N LYS A 221 -16.94 -3.09 -9.23
CA LYS A 221 -18.30 -2.65 -9.57
C LYS A 221 -19.35 -3.33 -8.68
N GLU A 222 -19.23 -4.63 -8.43
CA GLU A 222 -20.17 -5.40 -7.61
C GLU A 222 -20.09 -5.02 -6.11
N GLU A 223 -18.88 -4.94 -5.55
CA GLU A 223 -18.66 -4.55 -4.15
C GLU A 223 -19.01 -3.08 -3.93
N GLY A 224 -18.71 -2.24 -4.92
CA GLY A 224 -19.05 -0.84 -4.90
C GLY A 224 -20.54 -0.60 -4.63
N LEU A 225 -21.42 -1.34 -5.30
CA LEU A 225 -22.87 -1.27 -5.08
C LEU A 225 -23.28 -1.66 -3.66
N SER A 226 -22.45 -2.43 -2.95
CA SER A 226 -22.73 -2.93 -1.59
C SER A 226 -22.17 -2.03 -0.48
N HIS A 227 -21.07 -1.30 -0.74
CA HIS A 227 -20.32 -0.54 0.27
C HIS A 227 -20.71 0.93 0.38
N ALA A 228 -21.62 1.38 -0.46
CA ALA A 228 -21.86 2.78 -0.70
C ALA A 228 -22.93 3.37 0.25
N VAL A 229 -22.88 2.92 1.51
CA VAL A 229 -23.65 3.46 2.63
C VAL A 229 -22.70 4.31 3.47
N ILE A 230 -22.45 5.54 3.03
CA ILE A 230 -21.86 6.56 3.89
C ILE A 230 -23.02 7.43 4.37
N PHE A 231 -23.22 7.46 5.68
CA PHE A 231 -24.24 8.25 6.34
C PHE A 231 -24.08 9.73 5.94
N ALA A 232 -25.04 10.28 5.20
CA ALA A 232 -25.24 11.73 5.18
C ALA A 232 -25.68 12.15 6.60
N GLU A 233 -25.26 13.33 7.05
CA GLU A 233 -25.65 13.88 8.37
C GLU A 233 -27.17 14.00 8.53
N ASP A 234 -27.89 14.02 7.40
CA ASP A 234 -29.35 14.17 7.31
C ASP A 234 -30.08 12.81 7.30
N GLY A 235 -29.36 11.69 7.31
CA GLY A 235 -29.92 10.34 7.18
C GLY A 235 -30.44 9.99 5.78
N ALA A 236 -30.37 10.91 4.81
CA ALA A 236 -30.69 10.63 3.42
C ALA A 236 -29.56 9.83 2.76
N VAL A 237 -29.81 8.57 2.44
CA VAL A 237 -28.90 7.78 1.60
C VAL A 237 -29.09 8.27 0.17
N PRO A 238 -28.05 8.77 -0.52
CA PRO A 238 -28.14 9.10 -1.94
C PRO A 238 -28.65 7.87 -2.69
N GLU A 239 -29.71 8.01 -3.50
CA GLU A 239 -30.34 6.86 -4.20
C GLU A 239 -29.35 6.10 -5.09
N ASN A 240 -28.26 6.76 -5.52
CA ASN A 240 -27.17 6.16 -6.28
C ASN A 240 -25.82 6.66 -5.78
N PRO A 241 -25.20 5.99 -4.81
CA PRO A 241 -23.94 6.45 -4.27
C PRO A 241 -22.83 6.23 -5.33
N LEU A 242 -22.17 7.34 -5.68
CA LEU A 242 -21.24 7.42 -6.80
C LEU A 242 -19.98 6.60 -6.52
N LEU A 243 -19.73 5.61 -7.36
CA LEU A 243 -18.51 4.82 -7.29
C LEU A 243 -17.36 5.55 -7.93
N ARG A 244 -16.24 5.65 -7.20
CA ARG A 244 -14.98 6.12 -7.77
C ARG A 244 -14.65 5.26 -8.99
N HIS A 245 -14.51 5.92 -10.14
CA HIS A 245 -14.01 5.30 -11.36
C HIS A 245 -12.57 4.81 -11.14
N VAL A 246 -12.33 3.54 -11.48
CA VAL A 246 -11.00 2.92 -11.42
C VAL A 246 -10.63 2.52 -12.85
N SER A 247 -9.53 3.07 -13.36
CA SER A 247 -9.11 2.81 -14.74
C SER A 247 -8.45 1.44 -14.88
N LYS A 248 -8.51 0.85 -16.09
CA LYS A 248 -7.75 -0.38 -16.40
C LYS A 248 -6.24 -0.21 -16.17
N ALA A 249 -5.71 0.98 -16.44
CA ALA A 249 -4.30 1.30 -16.26
C ALA A 249 -3.91 1.24 -14.77
N GLU A 250 -4.71 1.86 -13.88
CA GLU A 250 -4.49 1.84 -12.43
C GLU A 250 -4.44 0.39 -11.90
N VAL A 251 -5.38 -0.46 -12.33
CA VAL A 251 -5.40 -1.88 -11.93
C VAL A 251 -4.20 -2.64 -12.50
N ARG A 252 -3.87 -2.43 -13.78
CA ARG A 252 -2.71 -3.07 -14.42
C ARG A 252 -1.41 -2.67 -13.72
N GLU A 253 -1.29 -1.43 -13.26
CA GLU A 253 -0.14 -0.93 -12.52
C GLU A 253 0.04 -1.68 -11.19
N ILE A 254 -1.04 -1.97 -10.46
CA ILE A 254 -0.98 -2.77 -9.22
C ILE A 254 -0.39 -4.15 -9.50
N PHE A 255 -0.82 -4.82 -10.58
CA PHE A 255 -0.25 -6.12 -10.98
C PHE A 255 1.20 -5.98 -11.48
N ALA A 256 1.50 -4.92 -12.23
CA ALA A 256 2.84 -4.65 -12.73
C ALA A 256 3.85 -4.47 -11.59
N ALA A 257 3.47 -3.73 -10.54
CA ALA A 257 4.28 -3.45 -9.37
C ALA A 257 4.77 -4.73 -8.65
N HIS A 258 3.96 -5.79 -8.66
CA HIS A 258 4.27 -7.06 -8.00
C HIS A 258 4.47 -8.24 -8.97
N SER A 259 4.56 -7.98 -10.27
CA SER A 259 4.59 -9.00 -11.33
C SER A 259 5.69 -10.05 -11.15
N GLY A 260 6.92 -9.61 -10.85
CA GLY A 260 8.04 -10.51 -10.60
C GLY A 260 7.89 -11.34 -9.32
N TRP A 261 7.36 -10.74 -8.25
CA TRP A 261 7.12 -11.47 -7.00
C TRP A 261 6.01 -12.51 -7.15
N LEU A 262 4.91 -12.16 -7.84
CA LEU A 262 3.81 -13.09 -8.12
C LEU A 262 4.29 -14.28 -8.94
N LEU A 263 5.17 -14.05 -9.92
CA LEU A 263 5.80 -15.12 -10.69
C LEU A 263 6.61 -16.06 -9.78
N ALA A 264 7.48 -15.52 -8.93
CA ALA A 264 8.26 -16.31 -7.96
C ALA A 264 7.36 -17.13 -7.03
N PHE A 265 6.31 -16.52 -6.48
CA PHE A 265 5.33 -17.16 -5.61
C PHE A 265 4.68 -18.37 -6.28
N TYR A 266 4.13 -18.18 -7.48
CA TYR A 266 3.37 -19.23 -8.17
C TYR A 266 4.25 -20.31 -8.81
N LEU A 267 5.51 -20.03 -9.12
CA LEU A 267 6.48 -21.06 -9.52
C LEU A 267 6.79 -22.05 -8.38
N LYS A 268 6.65 -21.61 -7.13
CA LYS A 268 6.86 -22.45 -5.94
C LYS A 268 5.56 -23.03 -5.38
N SER A 269 4.43 -22.39 -5.66
CA SER A 269 3.13 -22.88 -5.25
C SER A 269 2.77 -24.19 -5.95
N PRO A 270 2.19 -25.18 -5.23
CA PRO A 270 1.64 -26.38 -5.88
C PRO A 270 0.45 -26.07 -6.78
N THR A 271 -0.26 -24.96 -6.51
CA THR A 271 -1.39 -24.46 -7.29
C THR A 271 -1.00 -23.15 -7.97
N CYS A 272 -0.86 -23.21 -9.30
CA CYS A 272 -0.59 -22.04 -10.12
C CYS A 272 -1.87 -21.67 -10.90
N PRO A 273 -2.51 -20.53 -10.62
CA PRO A 273 -3.61 -20.03 -11.46
C PRO A 273 -3.09 -19.37 -12.74
N LEU A 274 -1.85 -18.89 -12.75
CA LEU A 274 -1.28 -18.07 -13.82
C LEU A 274 -0.92 -18.91 -15.05
N ASP A 275 -1.14 -18.33 -16.23
CA ASP A 275 -0.43 -18.74 -17.44
C ASP A 275 1.01 -18.24 -17.33
N ILE A 276 1.94 -19.14 -17.01
CA ILE A 276 3.35 -18.78 -16.75
C ILE A 276 4.00 -18.15 -17.98
N ARG A 277 3.64 -18.57 -19.20
CA ARG A 277 4.26 -18.05 -20.43
C ARG A 277 3.83 -16.60 -20.66
N GLU A 278 2.53 -16.34 -20.61
CA GLU A 278 1.96 -14.99 -20.73
C GLU A 278 2.44 -14.09 -19.59
N TRP A 279 2.56 -14.61 -18.37
CA TRP A 279 3.07 -13.85 -17.23
C TRP A 279 4.56 -13.49 -17.37
N CYS A 280 5.38 -14.38 -17.94
CA CYS A 280 6.77 -14.06 -18.26
C CYS A 280 6.85 -12.92 -19.29
N ALA A 281 6.02 -12.94 -20.32
CA ALA A 281 5.92 -11.85 -21.30
C ALA A 281 5.51 -10.53 -20.62
N PHE A 282 4.53 -10.57 -19.71
CA PHE A 282 4.11 -9.41 -18.93
C PHE A 282 5.23 -8.87 -18.02
N VAL A 283 6.00 -9.72 -17.34
CA VAL A 283 7.16 -9.29 -16.54
C VAL A 283 8.20 -8.57 -17.41
N LEU A 284 8.47 -9.07 -18.62
CA LEU A 284 9.40 -8.42 -19.56
C LEU A 284 8.85 -7.08 -20.07
N GLU A 285 7.55 -7.00 -20.36
CA GLU A 285 6.87 -5.74 -20.71
C GLU A 285 7.06 -4.69 -19.62
N VAL A 286 6.78 -5.04 -18.36
CA VAL A 286 6.94 -4.13 -17.21
C VAL A 286 8.39 -3.68 -17.06
N ARG A 287 9.36 -4.58 -17.26
CA ARG A 287 10.79 -4.22 -17.21
C ARG A 287 11.17 -3.25 -18.32
N ARG A 288 10.71 -3.47 -19.55
CA ARG A 288 10.96 -2.54 -20.67
C ARG A 288 10.32 -1.18 -20.39
N ALA A 289 9.11 -1.16 -19.85
CA ALA A 289 8.43 0.08 -19.47
C ALA A 289 9.22 0.85 -18.41
N LYS A 290 9.69 0.18 -17.34
CA LYS A 290 10.51 0.81 -16.28
C LYS A 290 11.86 1.36 -16.77
N ARG A 291 12.44 0.79 -17.83
CA ARG A 291 13.69 1.29 -18.44
C ARG A 291 13.48 2.54 -19.29
N HIS A 292 12.24 2.85 -19.67
CA HIS A 292 11.99 4.00 -20.52
C HIS A 292 12.38 5.29 -19.77
N PRO A 293 13.15 6.24 -20.36
CA PRO A 293 13.63 7.43 -19.65
C PRO A 293 12.51 8.29 -19.04
N LYS A 294 11.31 8.21 -19.62
CA LYS A 294 10.09 8.89 -19.13
C LYS A 294 9.33 8.11 -18.05
N ALA A 295 9.80 6.93 -17.64
CA ALA A 295 9.15 6.09 -16.64
C ALA A 295 9.48 6.49 -15.19
N LYS A 296 10.07 7.68 -14.97
CA LYS A 296 10.29 8.23 -13.62
C LYS A 296 9.01 8.28 -12.77
N ASP A 297 7.84 8.28 -13.42
CA ASP A 297 6.53 8.37 -12.78
C ASP A 297 5.80 7.03 -12.62
N TRP A 298 6.33 5.91 -13.14
CA TRP A 298 5.78 4.60 -12.82
C TRP A 298 6.02 4.33 -11.34
N SER A 299 4.98 3.91 -10.60
CA SER A 299 5.00 3.75 -9.14
C SER A 299 6.32 3.19 -8.64
N ARG A 300 7.14 4.08 -8.06
CA ARG A 300 8.38 3.74 -7.35
C ARG A 300 7.98 2.98 -6.09
N THR A 301 7.80 1.68 -6.20
CA THR A 301 7.77 0.84 -5.03
C THR A 301 9.16 0.87 -4.40
N HIS A 302 9.19 1.01 -3.08
CA HIS A 302 10.40 1.27 -2.27
C HIS A 302 11.52 0.21 -2.39
N GLU A 303 11.28 -0.89 -3.12
CA GLU A 303 12.19 -2.02 -3.31
C GLU A 303 12.86 -2.07 -4.71
N ASP A 304 12.44 -1.23 -5.66
CA ASP A 304 12.87 -1.36 -7.06
C ASP A 304 13.98 -0.38 -7.48
N ASP A 305 14.44 0.53 -6.62
CA ASP A 305 15.37 1.58 -7.08
C ASP A 305 16.83 1.10 -7.33
N GLU A 306 17.28 -0.01 -6.74
CA GLU A 306 18.70 -0.42 -6.83
C GLU A 306 19.02 -1.59 -7.77
N ILE A 307 18.07 -2.46 -8.10
CA ILE A 307 18.40 -3.77 -8.73
C ILE A 307 18.18 -3.79 -10.26
N TRP A 308 17.42 -2.84 -10.81
CA TRP A 308 17.09 -2.82 -12.25
C TRP A 308 17.98 -1.92 -13.10
N ALA A 309 19.02 -1.32 -12.51
CA ALA A 309 20.02 -0.57 -13.25
C ALA A 309 20.69 -1.51 -14.26
N SER A 310 20.54 -1.16 -15.52
CA SER A 310 20.86 -1.97 -16.69
C SER A 310 22.25 -2.59 -16.62
N ASP A 311 22.29 -3.92 -16.52
CA ASP A 311 23.47 -4.66 -16.93
C ASP A 311 23.47 -4.66 -18.48
N PRO A 312 24.42 -3.99 -19.14
CA PRO A 312 24.47 -3.91 -20.60
C PRO A 312 24.54 -5.30 -21.26
N ASP A 313 24.98 -6.32 -20.53
CA ASP A 313 25.07 -7.70 -21.01
C ASP A 313 23.70 -8.42 -21.06
N GLU A 314 22.63 -7.81 -20.55
CA GLU A 314 21.30 -8.41 -20.54
C GLU A 314 20.67 -8.52 -21.95
N ALA A 315 21.17 -7.76 -22.93
CA ALA A 315 20.68 -7.81 -24.32
C ALA A 315 21.01 -9.15 -25.03
N ALA A 316 22.02 -9.88 -24.55
CA ALA A 316 22.44 -11.16 -25.13
C ALA A 316 21.84 -12.39 -24.43
N ALA A 317 21.22 -12.21 -23.26
CA ALA A 317 20.67 -13.32 -22.47
C ALA A 317 19.29 -13.76 -22.98
N SER A 318 18.97 -15.06 -22.83
CA SER A 318 17.58 -15.53 -23.05
C SER A 318 16.62 -14.79 -22.11
N ASN A 319 15.39 -14.59 -22.56
CA ASN A 319 14.32 -13.97 -21.77
C ASN A 319 14.16 -14.65 -20.39
N GLU A 320 14.25 -15.98 -20.34
CA GLU A 320 14.16 -16.78 -19.13
C GLU A 320 15.33 -16.51 -18.17
N ALA A 321 16.56 -16.41 -18.68
CA ALA A 321 17.74 -16.11 -17.88
C ALA A 321 17.67 -14.68 -17.28
N ALA A 322 17.19 -13.72 -18.06
CA ALA A 322 16.96 -12.35 -17.59
C ALA A 322 15.90 -12.27 -16.48
N ILE A 323 14.80 -13.02 -16.62
CA ILE A 323 13.77 -13.13 -15.57
C ILE A 323 14.36 -13.84 -14.35
N ALA A 324 15.04 -14.97 -14.53
CA ALA A 324 15.61 -15.78 -13.46
C ALA A 324 16.61 -15.00 -12.60
N LYS A 325 17.49 -14.18 -13.23
CA LYS A 325 18.40 -13.26 -12.54
C LYS A 325 17.64 -12.29 -11.63
N SER A 326 16.50 -11.78 -12.10
CA SER A 326 15.62 -10.92 -11.30
C SER A 326 14.95 -11.67 -10.15
N LEU A 327 14.47 -12.90 -10.38
CA LEU A 327 13.80 -13.69 -9.34
C LEU A 327 14.75 -14.09 -8.21
N ALA A 328 16.07 -14.14 -8.45
CA ALA A 328 17.07 -14.41 -7.43
C ALA A 328 17.03 -13.43 -6.25
N LYS A 329 16.48 -12.22 -6.43
CA LYS A 329 16.27 -11.26 -5.32
C LYS A 329 15.30 -11.76 -4.25
N PHE A 330 14.43 -12.71 -4.61
CA PHE A 330 13.49 -13.36 -3.68
C PHE A 330 14.09 -14.64 -3.03
N GLY A 331 15.41 -14.80 -3.13
CA GLY A 331 16.19 -15.93 -2.61
C GLY A 331 16.66 -16.88 -3.71
N GLY A 332 17.59 -17.79 -3.40
CA GLY A 332 18.11 -18.80 -4.32
C GLY A 332 19.05 -18.24 -5.38
N THR A 333 19.55 -19.10 -6.27
CA THR A 333 20.43 -18.69 -7.37
C THR A 333 19.64 -18.46 -8.66
N ALA A 334 20.18 -17.64 -9.58
CA ALA A 334 19.57 -17.44 -10.89
C ALA A 334 19.37 -18.77 -11.65
N ALA A 335 20.34 -19.67 -11.57
CA ALA A 335 20.25 -21.00 -12.20
C ALA A 335 19.11 -21.86 -11.62
N GLU A 336 18.84 -21.78 -10.31
CA GLU A 336 17.69 -22.47 -9.70
C GLU A 336 16.37 -21.92 -10.23
N TRP A 337 16.23 -20.59 -10.35
CA TRP A 337 15.02 -19.97 -10.90
C TRP A 337 14.83 -20.28 -12.38
N GLU A 338 15.90 -20.27 -13.17
CA GLU A 338 15.85 -20.62 -14.58
C GLU A 338 15.36 -22.06 -14.77
N LYS A 339 15.87 -23.00 -13.97
CA LYS A 339 15.40 -24.39 -13.98
C LYS A 339 13.91 -24.50 -13.64
N LEU A 340 13.41 -23.71 -12.69
CA LEU A 340 12.00 -23.69 -12.33
C LEU A 340 11.13 -23.10 -13.43
N LEU A 341 11.57 -22.00 -14.04
CA LEU A 341 10.89 -21.35 -15.17
C LEU A 341 10.78 -22.31 -16.36
N ILE A 342 11.90 -22.90 -16.79
CA ILE A 342 11.92 -23.86 -17.90
C ILE A 342 10.99 -25.02 -17.60
N ARG A 343 11.04 -25.59 -16.39
CA ARG A 343 10.15 -26.68 -15.99
C ARG A 343 8.68 -26.26 -16.03
N ALA A 344 8.35 -25.05 -15.61
CA ALA A 344 6.98 -24.55 -15.60
C ALA A 344 6.46 -24.27 -17.02
N ILE A 345 7.29 -23.74 -17.91
CA ILE A 345 6.95 -23.42 -19.31
C ILE A 345 6.83 -24.68 -20.19
N THR A 346 7.70 -25.67 -19.95
CA THR A 346 7.74 -26.91 -20.74
C THR A 346 6.74 -27.96 -20.27
N LYS A 347 6.20 -27.81 -19.04
CA LYS A 347 5.17 -28.72 -18.54
C LYS A 347 3.95 -28.61 -19.47
N PRO A 348 3.54 -29.70 -20.16
CA PRO A 348 2.37 -29.65 -21.00
C PRO A 348 1.20 -29.21 -20.15
N ALA A 349 0.44 -28.23 -20.63
CA ALA A 349 -0.82 -27.84 -20.00
C ALA A 349 -1.59 -29.13 -19.79
N ARG A 350 -1.79 -29.54 -18.53
CA ARG A 350 -2.58 -30.75 -18.24
C ARG A 350 -3.92 -30.51 -18.91
N SER A 351 -4.21 -31.30 -19.95
CA SER A 351 -5.35 -31.07 -20.83
C SER A 351 -6.58 -30.82 -19.98
N ALA A 352 -7.05 -29.57 -19.95
CA ALA A 352 -8.20 -29.14 -19.17
C ALA A 352 -9.52 -29.71 -19.74
N SER A 353 -9.42 -30.60 -20.73
CA SER A 353 -10.47 -31.13 -21.60
C SER A 353 -11.49 -32.06 -20.92
N GLN A 354 -11.67 -32.02 -19.60
CA GLN A 354 -12.67 -32.88 -18.95
C GLN A 354 -13.61 -32.19 -17.94
N LEU A 355 -13.56 -30.88 -17.70
CA LEU A 355 -14.35 -30.32 -16.58
C LEU A 355 -15.13 -29.01 -16.78
N PHE A 356 -15.19 -28.41 -17.97
CA PHE A 356 -16.01 -27.19 -18.14
C PHE A 356 -16.82 -27.20 -19.43
N ASP A 357 -18.14 -27.35 -19.25
CA ASP A 357 -19.19 -27.09 -20.23
C ASP A 357 -19.33 -25.56 -20.35
N ASP A 358 -18.80 -25.02 -21.45
CA ASP A 358 -18.51 -23.60 -21.66
C ASP A 358 -19.65 -22.87 -22.36
N ASP A 359 -20.68 -22.44 -21.61
CA ASP A 359 -21.80 -21.68 -22.19
C ASP A 359 -22.38 -20.59 -21.26
N ARG A 360 -21.65 -20.14 -20.22
CA ARG A 360 -22.16 -19.13 -19.27
C ARG A 360 -21.13 -18.08 -18.88
N LEU A 361 -20.65 -17.30 -19.84
CA LEU A 361 -20.21 -15.94 -19.54
C LEU A 361 -21.46 -15.03 -19.53
N PRO A 362 -21.72 -14.25 -18.47
CA PRO A 362 -22.87 -13.37 -18.42
C PRO A 362 -22.77 -12.33 -19.55
N ALA A 363 -23.81 -12.25 -20.36
CA ALA A 363 -23.94 -11.24 -21.41
C ALA A 363 -23.69 -9.84 -20.81
N ARG A 364 -22.77 -9.10 -21.41
CA ARG A 364 -22.33 -7.77 -21.00
C ARG A 364 -23.55 -6.84 -20.93
N SER A 365 -24.11 -6.63 -19.74
CA SER A 365 -25.25 -5.74 -19.56
C SER A 365 -24.83 -4.31 -19.87
N LYS A 366 -25.52 -3.68 -20.83
CA LYS A 366 -25.38 -2.27 -21.17
C LYS A 366 -26.02 -1.43 -20.06
N HIS A 367 -25.40 -1.39 -18.88
CA HIS A 367 -25.78 -0.41 -17.88
C HIS A 367 -25.26 0.95 -18.35
N HIS A 368 -26.20 1.85 -18.64
CA HIS A 368 -25.94 3.27 -18.84
C HIS A 368 -25.23 3.77 -17.58
N ILE A 369 -23.99 4.23 -17.72
CA ILE A 369 -23.30 4.92 -16.64
C ILE A 369 -23.93 6.31 -16.62
N ASN A 370 -24.87 6.53 -15.70
CA ASN A 370 -25.38 7.88 -15.45
C ASN A 370 -24.25 8.65 -14.78
N TYR A 371 -23.65 9.56 -15.55
CA TYR A 371 -22.83 10.62 -15.01
C TYR A 371 -23.73 11.66 -14.34
N ASP A 372 -23.14 12.30 -13.34
CA ASP A 372 -23.76 13.31 -12.50
C ASP A 372 -24.25 14.54 -13.29
N PRO A 373 -25.54 14.92 -13.22
CA PRO A 373 -26.00 16.23 -13.65
C PRO A 373 -25.71 17.36 -12.63
N ASP A 374 -25.22 17.10 -11.42
CA ASP A 374 -24.92 18.15 -10.41
C ASP A 374 -23.65 18.97 -10.71
N PHE A 375 -22.93 18.70 -11.80
CA PHE A 375 -21.94 19.63 -12.36
C PHE A 375 -22.56 20.71 -13.27
N SER A 376 -23.89 20.77 -13.37
CA SER A 376 -24.60 21.77 -14.19
C SER A 376 -25.37 22.83 -13.41
N GLU A 377 -25.29 22.87 -12.07
CA GLU A 377 -25.78 24.04 -11.34
C GLU A 377 -24.77 25.20 -11.47
N PRO A 378 -25.15 26.34 -12.07
CA PRO A 378 -24.28 27.51 -12.14
C PRO A 378 -23.95 27.96 -10.72
N SER A 379 -22.65 28.12 -10.43
CA SER A 379 -22.17 28.62 -9.15
C SER A 379 -22.99 29.84 -8.71
N THR A 380 -23.56 29.76 -7.51
CA THR A 380 -24.34 30.85 -6.92
C THR A 380 -23.44 32.10 -6.83
N PRO A 381 -23.84 33.25 -7.39
CA PRO A 381 -22.99 34.42 -7.38
C PRO A 381 -22.96 35.05 -5.98
N GLY A 382 -21.78 35.03 -5.36
CA GLY A 382 -21.26 36.12 -4.54
C GLY A 382 -21.81 36.30 -3.13
N CYS A 383 -21.00 35.88 -2.15
CA CYS A 383 -20.78 36.68 -0.93
C CYS A 383 -19.28 36.96 -0.83
N SER A 384 -18.86 38.12 -1.36
CA SER A 384 -17.53 38.70 -1.13
C SER A 384 -17.60 39.62 0.09
N ASP A 385 -16.71 39.43 1.06
CA ASP A 385 -15.64 40.39 1.33
C ASP A 385 -14.80 39.95 2.53
N ALA A 386 -13.57 39.56 2.26
CA ALA A 386 -12.46 39.66 3.19
C ALA A 386 -11.21 40.01 2.37
N GLU A 387 -10.88 41.31 2.35
CA GLU A 387 -9.65 41.84 1.78
C GLU A 387 -8.46 41.29 2.58
N TYR A 388 -7.89 40.18 2.12
CA TYR A 388 -6.57 39.74 2.54
C TYR A 388 -5.53 40.39 1.61
N ASP A 389 -4.83 41.37 2.16
CA ASP A 389 -3.63 41.97 1.57
C ASP A 389 -2.53 40.88 1.48
N SER A 390 -2.51 40.18 0.35
CA SER A 390 -1.59 39.06 0.11
C SER A 390 -0.27 39.57 -0.45
N ASP A 391 0.72 39.68 0.44
CA ASP A 391 2.15 39.62 0.11
C ASP A 391 2.47 38.24 -0.51
N SER A 392 2.03 38.05 -1.76
CA SER A 392 2.35 36.86 -2.54
C SER A 392 3.85 36.86 -2.83
N PRO A 393 4.57 35.76 -2.56
CA PRO A 393 6.00 35.69 -2.80
C PRO A 393 6.29 36.00 -4.27
N LYS A 394 7.11 37.04 -4.52
CA LYS A 394 7.51 37.45 -5.87
C LYS A 394 8.34 36.34 -6.51
N VAL A 395 7.72 35.54 -7.38
CA VAL A 395 8.42 34.51 -8.14
C VAL A 395 9.42 35.17 -9.11
N PRO A 396 10.70 34.73 -9.16
CA PRO A 396 11.68 35.29 -10.07
C PRO A 396 11.26 35.09 -11.54
N LEU A 397 11.30 36.15 -12.34
CA LEU A 397 10.96 36.11 -13.78
C LEU A 397 11.78 35.08 -14.57
N SER A 398 13.00 34.79 -14.12
CA SER A 398 13.87 33.75 -14.71
C SER A 398 13.28 32.35 -14.62
N SER A 399 12.57 32.03 -13.53
CA SER A 399 11.89 30.73 -13.37
C SER A 399 10.74 30.61 -14.37
N VAL A 400 9.94 31.66 -14.53
CA VAL A 400 8.85 31.70 -15.51
C VAL A 400 9.38 31.53 -16.94
N LEU A 401 10.43 32.28 -17.32
CA LEU A 401 10.97 32.23 -18.70
C LEU A 401 11.54 30.87 -19.09
N MET A 402 12.09 30.12 -18.13
CA MET A 402 12.57 28.76 -18.35
C MET A 402 11.42 27.82 -18.73
N HIS A 403 10.29 27.90 -18.02
CA HIS A 403 9.13 27.05 -18.27
C HIS A 403 8.34 27.47 -19.51
N VAL A 404 8.26 28.78 -19.82
CA VAL A 404 7.67 29.31 -21.07
C VAL A 404 8.49 28.93 -22.30
N SER A 405 9.72 28.44 -22.16
CA SER A 405 10.53 28.00 -23.30
C SER A 405 10.35 26.50 -23.61
N GLN A 406 9.65 25.76 -22.76
CA GLN A 406 9.39 24.33 -22.94
C GLN A 406 7.92 24.11 -23.34
N PRO A 407 7.64 23.28 -24.36
CA PRO A 407 6.25 22.97 -24.70
C PRO A 407 5.57 22.28 -23.52
N PRO A 408 4.30 22.60 -23.22
CA PRO A 408 3.57 21.91 -22.18
C PRO A 408 3.45 20.42 -22.52
N SER A 409 3.80 19.58 -21.55
CA SER A 409 3.67 18.14 -21.68
C SER A 409 2.92 17.59 -20.48
N LEU A 410 1.95 16.73 -20.74
CA LEU A 410 1.28 15.94 -19.71
C LEU A 410 2.15 14.77 -19.29
N LEU A 411 2.09 14.41 -18.02
CA LEU A 411 2.72 13.19 -17.53
C LEU A 411 1.93 11.97 -18.07
N PRO A 412 2.60 10.91 -18.55
CA PRO A 412 1.91 9.71 -19.02
C PRO A 412 0.95 9.16 -17.95
N GLY A 413 -0.30 8.92 -18.33
CA GLY A 413 -1.33 8.41 -17.41
C GLY A 413 -2.00 9.48 -16.54
N ARG A 414 -1.59 10.74 -16.65
CA ARG A 414 -2.31 11.89 -16.08
C ARG A 414 -2.94 12.72 -17.18
N PHE A 415 -4.16 13.17 -16.92
CA PHE A 415 -4.87 14.12 -17.76
C PHE A 415 -4.81 15.55 -17.19
N VAL A 416 -4.14 15.72 -16.06
CA VAL A 416 -3.92 17.01 -15.38
C VAL A 416 -2.53 17.53 -15.70
N TRP A 417 -2.46 18.78 -16.17
CA TRP A 417 -1.23 19.57 -16.28
C TRP A 417 -1.18 20.56 -15.13
N ASP A 418 -0.16 20.49 -14.28
CA ASP A 418 0.07 21.45 -13.21
C ASP A 418 1.08 22.51 -13.66
N CYS A 419 0.84 23.78 -13.33
CA CYS A 419 1.77 24.85 -13.66
C CYS A 419 3.11 24.64 -12.91
N PRO A 420 4.26 24.55 -13.62
CA PRO A 420 5.55 24.29 -12.99
C PRO A 420 6.13 25.48 -12.22
N VAL A 421 5.48 26.66 -12.30
CA VAL A 421 5.92 27.86 -11.59
C VAL A 421 5.64 27.70 -10.10
N PRO A 422 6.64 27.81 -9.21
CA PRO A 422 6.45 27.62 -7.78
C PRO A 422 5.35 28.52 -7.21
N ALA A 423 4.50 27.95 -6.36
CA ALA A 423 3.35 28.62 -5.74
C ALA A 423 2.23 29.07 -6.71
N CYS A 424 2.25 28.63 -7.97
CA CYS A 424 1.10 28.78 -8.86
C CYS A 424 0.11 27.62 -8.61
N PRO A 425 -1.14 27.88 -8.18
CA PRO A 425 -2.14 26.83 -7.96
C PRO A 425 -2.84 26.40 -9.27
N TYR A 426 -2.47 26.98 -10.41
CA TYR A 426 -3.16 26.72 -11.67
C TYR A 426 -2.85 25.33 -12.21
N SER A 427 -3.90 24.58 -12.49
CA SER A 427 -3.85 23.28 -13.17
C SER A 427 -4.91 23.22 -14.27
N ILE A 428 -4.65 22.40 -15.29
CA ILE A 428 -5.57 22.12 -16.40
C ILE A 428 -5.87 20.63 -16.34
N ASP A 429 -7.10 20.26 -16.00
CA ASP A 429 -7.56 18.88 -16.12
C ASP A 429 -8.28 18.70 -17.46
N LEU A 430 -7.70 17.89 -18.36
CA LEU A 430 -8.28 17.60 -19.67
C LEU A 430 -9.50 16.67 -19.62
N LEU A 431 -9.82 16.10 -18.45
CA LEU A 431 -11.03 15.30 -18.25
C LEU A 431 -12.12 16.05 -17.51
N ASN A 432 -11.86 17.29 -17.07
CA ASN A 432 -12.85 18.11 -16.38
C ASN A 432 -13.51 19.09 -17.38
N ASP A 433 -14.77 19.46 -17.12
CA ASP A 433 -15.62 20.23 -18.05
C ASP A 433 -15.29 21.75 -18.08
N ASP A 434 -14.32 22.21 -17.28
CA ASP A 434 -13.93 23.62 -17.20
C ASP A 434 -13.10 24.11 -18.42
N ILE A 435 -13.00 23.32 -19.49
CA ILE A 435 -12.29 23.68 -20.74
C ILE A 435 -13.18 24.60 -21.60
N HIS A 436 -13.67 25.70 -21.03
CA HIS A 436 -14.53 26.62 -21.77
C HIS A 436 -13.71 27.44 -22.78
N GLY A 437 -13.95 27.18 -24.06
CA GLY A 437 -13.41 27.95 -25.17
C GLY A 437 -14.35 27.96 -26.39
N ASP A 438 -14.21 28.97 -27.25
CA ASP A 438 -15.07 29.21 -28.41
C ASP A 438 -14.60 28.47 -29.68
N GLY A 439 -13.55 27.66 -29.57
CA GLY A 439 -12.91 26.97 -30.68
C GLY A 439 -13.40 25.54 -30.90
N VAL A 440 -13.53 25.16 -32.18
CA VAL A 440 -13.87 23.80 -32.63
C VAL A 440 -12.98 22.70 -32.00
N SER A 441 -11.72 23.01 -31.69
CA SER A 441 -10.79 22.07 -31.05
C SER A 441 -11.07 21.84 -29.57
N GLU A 442 -11.61 22.82 -28.83
CA GLU A 442 -11.94 22.67 -27.41
C GLU A 442 -13.12 21.70 -27.24
N VAL A 443 -14.13 21.79 -28.10
CA VAL A 443 -15.27 20.86 -28.19
C VAL A 443 -14.83 19.41 -28.45
N TYR A 444 -13.71 19.19 -29.14
CA TYR A 444 -13.16 17.85 -29.37
C TYR A 444 -12.60 17.22 -28.10
N VAL A 445 -11.94 18.02 -27.26
CA VAL A 445 -11.37 17.58 -25.97
C VAL A 445 -12.47 17.39 -24.94
N GLU A 446 -13.41 18.34 -24.82
CA GLU A 446 -14.58 18.24 -23.93
C GLU A 446 -15.38 16.96 -24.17
N ARG A 447 -15.55 16.54 -25.42
CA ARG A 447 -16.28 15.31 -25.76
C ARG A 447 -15.51 14.01 -25.48
N GLY A 448 -14.27 14.08 -24.97
CA GLY A 448 -13.44 12.93 -24.67
C GLY A 448 -13.16 12.03 -25.88
N GLN A 449 -13.15 12.58 -27.10
CA GLN A 449 -13.05 11.80 -28.35
C GLN A 449 -11.63 11.35 -28.70
N PHE A 450 -10.66 11.63 -27.83
CA PHE A 450 -9.25 11.31 -28.04
C PHE A 450 -8.86 10.01 -27.33
N ASN A 451 -8.12 9.14 -28.02
CA ASN A 451 -7.64 7.87 -27.47
C ASN A 451 -6.20 7.95 -26.93
N ASP A 452 -5.45 8.98 -27.30
CA ASP A 452 -4.05 9.19 -26.93
C ASP A 452 -3.85 10.67 -26.58
N LEU A 453 -3.06 10.94 -25.55
CA LEU A 453 -2.62 12.29 -25.20
C LEU A 453 -1.73 12.90 -26.28
N ARG A 454 -1.18 12.10 -27.18
CA ARG A 454 -0.41 12.55 -28.35
C ARG A 454 -1.28 13.05 -29.51
N ASP A 455 -2.61 12.99 -29.36
CA ASP A 455 -3.52 13.54 -30.36
C ASP A 455 -3.20 15.02 -30.61
N GLU A 456 -3.07 15.38 -31.89
CA GLU A 456 -2.65 16.70 -32.32
C GLU A 456 -3.64 17.79 -31.86
N GLN A 457 -4.94 17.49 -31.81
CA GLN A 457 -5.96 18.42 -31.34
C GLN A 457 -5.86 18.63 -29.83
N VAL A 458 -5.66 17.55 -29.07
CA VAL A 458 -5.46 17.63 -27.61
C VAL A 458 -4.24 18.47 -27.27
N GLN A 459 -3.13 18.25 -27.97
CA GLN A 459 -1.91 19.03 -27.79
C GLN A 459 -2.12 20.51 -28.15
N LYS A 460 -2.86 20.82 -29.23
CA LYS A 460 -3.19 22.20 -29.60
C LYS A 460 -4.03 22.92 -28.55
N VAL A 461 -5.02 22.25 -27.96
CA VAL A 461 -5.86 22.81 -26.89
C VAL A 461 -5.06 23.06 -25.63
N LEU A 462 -4.34 22.04 -25.14
CA LEU A 462 -3.46 22.16 -23.97
C LEU A 462 -2.47 23.32 -24.17
N HIS A 463 -1.84 23.37 -25.34
CA HIS A 463 -0.90 24.42 -25.69
C HIS A 463 -1.51 25.82 -25.61
N ARG A 464 -2.73 26.00 -26.12
CA ARG A 464 -3.45 27.27 -26.10
C ARG A 464 -3.79 27.69 -24.66
N MET A 465 -4.32 26.79 -23.85
CA MET A 465 -4.70 27.05 -22.46
C MET A 465 -3.49 27.44 -21.62
N VAL A 466 -2.41 26.68 -21.73
CA VAL A 466 -1.13 26.98 -21.06
C VAL A 466 -0.59 28.33 -21.52
N SER A 467 -0.62 28.61 -22.83
CA SER A 467 -0.16 29.89 -23.38
C SER A 467 -0.95 31.08 -22.83
N ARG A 468 -2.27 30.94 -22.72
CA ARG A 468 -3.17 31.95 -22.15
C ARG A 468 -2.81 32.22 -20.68
N HIS A 469 -2.75 31.17 -19.86
CA HIS A 469 -2.36 31.27 -18.44
C HIS A 469 -1.02 31.97 -18.25
N TYR A 470 0.03 31.57 -18.97
CA TYR A 470 1.33 32.26 -18.88
C TYR A 470 1.24 33.74 -19.27
N SER A 471 0.44 34.07 -20.30
CA SER A 471 0.30 35.45 -20.77
C SER A 471 -0.45 36.35 -19.78
N GLU A 472 -1.49 35.82 -19.15
CA GLU A 472 -2.40 36.57 -18.29
C GLU A 472 -1.91 36.65 -16.84
N ASP A 473 -1.37 35.56 -16.31
CA ASP A 473 -1.07 35.47 -14.87
C ASP A 473 0.41 35.69 -14.58
N HIS A 474 1.31 35.07 -15.34
CA HIS A 474 2.74 35.16 -15.04
C HIS A 474 3.43 36.34 -15.73
N LEU A 475 3.06 36.61 -16.98
CA LEU A 475 3.72 37.66 -17.76
C LEU A 475 3.10 39.02 -17.45
N ARG A 476 1.79 39.15 -17.27
CA ARG A 476 1.12 40.44 -16.99
C ARG A 476 1.61 41.09 -15.69
N ILE A 477 1.79 40.33 -14.62
CA ILE A 477 2.32 40.80 -13.32
C ILE A 477 3.75 41.37 -13.47
N SER A 478 4.54 40.86 -14.41
CA SER A 478 5.93 41.33 -14.65
C SER A 478 6.05 42.59 -15.51
N THR A 479 4.94 43.09 -16.09
CA THR A 479 4.98 44.04 -17.22
C THR A 479 5.07 45.51 -16.85
N ALA A 480 5.11 45.88 -15.57
CA ALA A 480 5.33 47.25 -15.16
C ALA A 480 6.76 47.77 -15.49
N LYS A 481 7.73 46.91 -15.86
CA LYS A 481 9.13 47.34 -16.08
C LYS A 481 9.83 46.92 -17.38
N LEU A 482 9.23 46.15 -18.29
CA LEU A 482 10.01 45.52 -19.39
C LEU A 482 9.26 45.44 -20.73
N GLN A 483 9.31 46.50 -21.55
CA GLN A 483 8.78 46.50 -22.93
C GLN A 483 9.60 45.60 -23.88
N ASN A 484 10.92 45.48 -23.70
CA ASN A 484 11.78 44.71 -24.62
C ASN A 484 11.64 43.18 -24.50
N LYS A 485 11.20 42.65 -23.35
CA LYS A 485 11.01 41.19 -23.17
C LYS A 485 9.68 40.69 -23.71
N LYS A 486 8.68 41.57 -23.91
CA LYS A 486 7.39 41.23 -24.54
C LYS A 486 7.58 40.72 -25.98
N GLN A 487 8.51 41.30 -26.74
CA GLN A 487 8.79 40.85 -28.11
C GLN A 487 9.36 39.43 -28.15
N LEU A 488 10.30 39.10 -27.26
CA LEU A 488 10.93 37.77 -27.23
C LEU A 488 9.90 36.68 -26.88
N VAL A 489 9.05 36.93 -25.87
CA VAL A 489 8.03 35.96 -25.46
C VAL A 489 6.92 35.84 -26.49
N SER A 490 6.51 36.95 -27.12
CA SER A 490 5.56 36.91 -28.24
C SER A 490 6.13 36.14 -29.44
N GLN A 491 7.43 36.25 -29.72
CA GLN A 491 8.11 35.46 -30.76
C GLN A 491 8.18 33.97 -30.41
N LEU A 492 8.48 33.61 -29.16
CA LEU A 492 8.47 32.22 -28.68
C LEU A 492 7.08 31.60 -28.77
N MET A 493 6.05 32.31 -28.31
CA MET A 493 4.65 31.88 -28.40
C MET A 493 4.18 31.77 -29.86
N ARG A 494 4.67 32.60 -30.78
CA ARG A 494 4.38 32.49 -32.22
C ARG A 494 5.05 31.26 -32.84
N LYS A 495 6.29 30.94 -32.43
CA LYS A 495 6.98 29.72 -32.89
C LYS A 495 6.27 28.45 -32.46
N TRP A 496 5.50 28.48 -31.37
CA TRP A 496 4.71 27.32 -30.96
C TRP A 496 3.38 27.17 -31.71
N ARG A 497 2.86 28.25 -32.32
CA ARG A 497 1.62 28.20 -33.13
C ARG A 497 1.86 27.76 -34.57
N GLN A 498 3.11 27.87 -35.04
CA GLN A 498 3.59 27.32 -36.32
C GLN A 498 4.00 25.88 -36.11
#